data_AF-A0A0W0XYX7-F1
#
_entry.id   AF-A0A0W0XYX7-F1
#
_cell.length_a   1.000
_cell.length_b   1.000
_cell.length_c   1.000
_cell.angle_alpha   90.00
_cell.angle_beta   90.00
_cell.angle_gamma   90.00
#
_symmetry.space_group_name_H-M   'P 1'
#
loop_
_entity.id
_entity.type
_entity.pdbx_description
1 polymer ?
#
loop_
_entity_poly.entity_id
_entity_poly.type
_entity_poly.pdbx_seq_one_letter_code
_entity_poly.pdbx_strand_id
1 'polypeptide(L)'
;MKRIFVFIVVLLSGITHAQQFKIFWRCADTHLEAIESQASLNGKLSDLYINYAPPGNKGFNFSPVSKKSLVELPKEVVHGNYLMLGIKGEWLMNCVGQVVVSPNYHYPKVVFDAGKNAYGCPLIPKNCAGEGSVVLLDY
;
A
#
# COMPACT_ATOMS: atom_id res chain seq x y z
N MET A 1 46.92 -2.70 -0.74
CA MET A 1 45.79 -2.69 -1.71
C MET A 1 44.61 -3.59 -1.32
N LYS A 2 44.80 -4.83 -0.83
CA LYS A 2 43.69 -5.74 -0.44
C LYS A 2 42.72 -5.20 0.65
N ARG A 3 43.18 -4.39 1.61
CA ARG A 3 42.35 -3.92 2.74
C ARG A 3 41.32 -2.83 2.37
N ILE A 4 41.58 -2.04 1.33
CA ILE A 4 40.67 -0.97 0.87
C ILE A 4 39.44 -1.58 0.18
N PHE A 5 39.64 -2.66 -0.57
CA PHE A 5 38.56 -3.37 -1.27
C PHE A 5 37.52 -3.95 -0.30
N VAL A 6 37.96 -4.46 0.85
CA VAL A 6 37.06 -5.02 1.87
C VAL A 6 36.17 -3.94 2.48
N PHE A 7 36.71 -2.73 2.72
CA PHE A 7 35.94 -1.62 3.28
C PHE A 7 34.84 -1.12 2.33
N ILE A 8 35.14 -1.07 1.03
CA ILE A 8 34.18 -0.67 -0.01
C ILE A 8 33.02 -1.68 -0.12
N VAL A 9 33.32 -2.99 -0.08
CA VAL A 9 32.29 -4.05 -0.15
C VAL A 9 31.40 -4.05 1.09
N VAL A 10 31.96 -3.79 2.28
CA VAL A 10 31.17 -3.70 3.53
C VAL A 10 30.26 -2.47 3.51
N LEU A 11 30.72 -1.32 3.03
CA LEU A 11 29.87 -0.13 2.88
C LEU A 11 28.75 -0.32 1.85
N LEU A 12 28.98 -1.10 0.78
CA LEU A 12 27.95 -1.42 -0.22
C LEU A 12 26.90 -2.43 0.28
N SER A 13 27.25 -3.32 1.21
CA SER A 13 26.30 -4.29 1.78
C SER A 13 25.22 -3.66 2.67
N GLY A 14 25.43 -2.44 3.15
CA GLY A 14 24.43 -1.69 3.93
C GLY A 14 23.30 -1.08 3.10
N ILE A 15 23.37 -1.12 1.76
CA ILE A 15 22.46 -0.37 0.87
C ILE A 15 21.30 -1.23 0.37
N THR A 16 21.28 -2.54 0.62
CA THR A 16 20.31 -3.45 -0.03
C THR A 16 19.10 -3.85 0.80
N HIS A 17 18.91 -3.29 2.00
CA HIS A 17 17.64 -3.43 2.71
C HIS A 17 16.74 -2.23 2.43
N ALA A 18 16.20 -2.19 1.21
CA ALA A 18 15.02 -1.38 0.94
C ALA A 18 13.91 -1.89 1.87
N GLN A 19 13.62 -1.17 2.95
CA GLN A 19 12.45 -1.41 3.78
C GLN A 19 11.23 -1.46 2.86
N GLN A 20 10.68 -2.66 2.67
CA GLN A 20 9.44 -2.84 1.94
C GLN A 20 8.36 -2.05 2.66
N PHE A 21 7.73 -1.15 1.91
CA PHE A 21 6.69 -0.31 2.46
C PHE A 21 5.43 -1.14 2.65
N LYS A 22 4.73 -0.95 3.77
CA LYS A 22 3.52 -1.71 4.10
C LYS A 22 2.27 -0.85 3.98
N ILE A 23 1.23 -1.41 3.38
CA ILE A 23 -0.13 -0.86 3.47
C ILE A 23 -0.83 -1.43 4.69
N PHE A 24 -1.75 -0.66 5.28
CA PHE A 24 -2.43 -1.06 6.50
C PHE A 24 -3.91 -1.32 6.22
N TRP A 25 -4.45 -2.35 6.85
CA TRP A 25 -5.86 -2.68 6.85
C TRP A 25 -6.40 -2.46 8.24
N ARG A 26 -7.44 -1.64 8.36
CA ARG A 26 -8.24 -1.56 9.57
C ARG A 26 -9.30 -2.65 9.50
N CYS A 27 -9.18 -3.60 10.42
CA CYS A 27 -9.98 -4.81 10.47
C CYS A 27 -11.27 -4.55 11.25
N ALA A 28 -12.22 -5.50 11.22
CA ALA A 28 -13.54 -5.31 11.82
C ALA A 28 -13.50 -5.04 13.35
N ASP A 29 -12.54 -5.64 14.04
CA ASP A 29 -12.20 -5.44 15.46
C ASP A 29 -11.28 -4.22 15.70
N THR A 30 -11.08 -3.40 14.67
CA THR A 30 -10.31 -2.15 14.65
C THR A 30 -8.79 -2.26 14.71
N HIS A 31 -8.21 -3.46 14.79
CA HIS A 31 -6.74 -3.59 14.71
C HIS A 31 -6.21 -3.21 13.32
N LEU A 32 -4.92 -2.88 13.25
CA LEU A 32 -4.24 -2.57 12.00
C LEU A 32 -3.36 -3.74 11.58
N GLU A 33 -3.73 -4.38 10.47
CA GLU A 33 -2.95 -5.43 9.84
C GLU A 33 -2.09 -4.84 8.72
N ALA A 34 -0.80 -5.15 8.70
CA ALA A 34 0.13 -4.61 7.71
C ALA A 34 0.42 -5.66 6.63
N ILE A 35 0.18 -5.33 5.36
CA ILE A 35 0.53 -6.17 4.21
C ILE A 35 1.71 -5.55 3.46
N GLU A 36 2.54 -6.41 2.89
CA GLU A 36 3.63 -6.02 1.99
C GLU A 36 3.09 -5.31 0.73
N SER A 37 3.99 -4.66 0.00
CA SER A 37 3.71 -3.95 -1.26
C SER A 37 3.36 -4.88 -2.44
N GLN A 38 3.19 -6.17 -2.19
CA GLN A 38 2.79 -7.19 -3.15
C GLN A 38 1.67 -8.02 -2.56
N ALA A 39 0.71 -8.44 -3.39
CA ALA A 39 -0.34 -9.36 -2.97
C ALA A 39 -0.63 -10.40 -4.04
N SER A 40 -1.13 -11.56 -3.61
CA SER A 40 -1.63 -12.59 -4.53
C SER A 40 -3.05 -12.23 -4.96
N LEU A 41 -3.24 -12.01 -6.26
CA LEU A 41 -4.55 -11.81 -6.88
C LEU A 41 -4.72 -12.91 -7.94
N ASN A 42 -5.81 -13.68 -7.85
CA ASN A 42 -6.08 -14.81 -8.76
C ASN A 42 -4.91 -15.80 -8.88
N GLY A 43 -4.26 -16.11 -7.75
CA GLY A 43 -3.12 -17.03 -7.68
C GLY A 43 -1.77 -16.45 -8.16
N LYS A 44 -1.73 -15.17 -8.55
CA LYS A 44 -0.51 -14.51 -9.04
C LYS A 44 -0.05 -13.41 -8.09
N LEU A 45 1.21 -13.50 -7.65
CA LEU A 45 1.85 -12.43 -6.89
C LEU A 45 2.03 -11.20 -7.81
N SER A 46 1.45 -10.08 -7.41
CA SER A 46 1.43 -8.84 -8.18
C SER A 46 1.87 -7.66 -7.33
N ASP A 47 2.62 -6.73 -7.93
CA ASP A 47 2.98 -5.46 -7.31
C ASP A 47 1.74 -4.59 -7.13
N LEU A 48 1.59 -4.01 -5.95
CA LEU A 48 0.49 -3.11 -5.63
C LEU A 48 0.81 -1.69 -6.07
N TYR A 49 -0.21 -0.99 -6.54
CA TYR A 49 -0.16 0.40 -6.95
C TYR A 49 -1.20 1.21 -6.18
N ILE A 50 -0.85 2.45 -5.84
CA ILE A 50 -1.80 3.46 -5.37
C ILE A 50 -2.24 4.32 -6.55
N ASN A 51 -3.55 4.52 -6.63
CA ASN A 51 -4.20 5.29 -7.67
C ASN A 51 -4.89 6.49 -7.05
N TYR A 52 -4.65 7.68 -7.58
CA TYR A 52 -5.23 8.91 -7.06
C TYR A 52 -5.40 9.94 -8.18
N ALA A 53 -6.38 10.82 -8.05
CA ALA A 53 -6.52 11.98 -8.92
C ALA A 53 -5.73 13.15 -8.30
N PRO A 54 -4.65 13.65 -8.94
CA PRO A 54 -3.96 14.83 -8.46
C PRO A 54 -4.83 16.09 -8.70
N PRO A 55 -4.66 17.14 -7.89
CA PRO A 55 -5.40 18.38 -8.05
C PRO A 55 -5.19 19.00 -9.43
N GLY A 56 -6.28 19.46 -10.05
CA GLY A 56 -6.23 20.16 -11.34
C GLY A 56 -5.96 19.27 -12.55
N ASN A 57 -5.81 17.94 -12.39
CA ASN A 57 -5.68 17.01 -13.50
C ASN A 57 -7.00 16.25 -13.73
N LYS A 58 -7.31 15.95 -14.99
CA LYS A 58 -8.44 15.09 -15.38
C LYS A 58 -8.09 13.61 -15.42
N GLY A 59 -6.81 13.27 -15.29
CA GLY A 59 -6.31 11.89 -15.28
C GLY A 59 -5.98 11.39 -13.88
N PHE A 60 -5.93 10.06 -13.74
CA PHE A 60 -5.47 9.39 -12.53
C PHE A 60 -3.96 9.11 -12.63
N ASN A 61 -3.26 9.29 -11.53
CA ASN A 61 -1.89 8.86 -11.37
C ASN A 61 -1.85 7.44 -10.83
N PHE A 62 -0.90 6.65 -11.33
CA PHE A 62 -0.59 5.31 -10.87
C PHE A 62 0.84 5.33 -10.34
N SER A 63 1.04 4.99 -9.08
CA SER A 63 2.39 4.84 -8.52
C SER A 63 2.52 3.53 -7.74
N PRO A 64 3.68 2.86 -7.80
CA PRO A 64 3.89 1.63 -7.03
C PRO A 64 3.81 1.94 -5.53
N VAL A 65 3.30 0.99 -4.74
CA VAL A 65 3.33 1.09 -3.27
C VAL A 65 4.79 1.08 -2.82
N SER A 66 5.30 2.27 -2.48
CA SER A 66 6.66 2.46 -2.01
C SER A 66 6.74 3.67 -1.10
N LYS A 67 7.79 3.72 -0.26
CA LYS A 67 8.07 4.89 0.58
C LYS A 67 8.19 6.17 -0.26
N LYS A 68 8.87 6.09 -1.41
CA LYS A 68 9.06 7.23 -2.32
C LYS A 68 7.71 7.77 -2.80
N SER A 69 6.86 6.89 -3.33
CA SER A 69 5.56 7.27 -3.89
C SER A 69 4.61 7.91 -2.88
N LEU A 70 4.77 7.61 -1.59
CA LEU A 70 3.96 8.20 -0.53
C LEU A 70 4.46 9.55 -0.03
N VAL A 71 5.77 9.74 0.03
CA VAL A 71 6.37 11.04 0.31
C VAL A 71 6.08 12.03 -0.82
N GLU A 72 5.96 11.54 -2.05
CA GLU A 72 5.67 12.33 -3.25
C GLU A 72 4.17 12.52 -3.51
N LEU A 73 3.28 12.05 -2.62
CA LEU A 73 1.84 12.31 -2.77
C LEU A 73 1.54 13.82 -2.72
N PRO A 74 0.65 14.33 -3.58
CA PRO A 74 0.18 15.71 -3.49
C PRO A 74 -0.42 15.98 -2.11
N LYS A 75 -0.19 17.18 -1.55
CA LYS A 75 -0.63 17.54 -0.20
C LYS A 75 -2.14 17.41 -0.02
N GLU A 76 -2.89 17.68 -1.08
CA GLU A 76 -4.34 17.59 -1.15
C GLU A 76 -4.82 16.13 -1.02
N VAL A 77 -4.05 15.18 -1.56
CA VAL A 77 -4.33 13.75 -1.39
C VAL A 77 -4.07 13.32 0.05
N VAL A 78 -3.02 13.86 0.66
CA VAL A 78 -2.66 13.59 2.07
C VAL A 78 -3.70 14.11 3.06
N HIS A 79 -4.40 15.21 2.74
CA HIS A 79 -5.29 15.93 3.67
C HIS A 79 -6.78 15.88 3.31
N GLY A 80 -7.27 14.78 2.69
CA GLY A 80 -8.71 14.61 2.57
C GLY A 80 -9.22 13.78 1.39
N ASN A 81 -8.36 13.31 0.48
CA ASN A 81 -8.81 12.47 -0.62
C ASN A 81 -8.61 10.98 -0.36
N TYR A 82 -9.47 10.21 -1.01
CA TYR A 82 -9.33 8.77 -1.14
C TYR A 82 -8.30 8.41 -2.21
N LEU A 83 -7.65 7.28 -2.02
CA LEU A 83 -6.86 6.59 -3.05
C LEU A 83 -7.45 5.19 -3.27
N MET A 84 -7.13 4.58 -4.40
CA MET A 84 -7.55 3.22 -4.71
C MET A 84 -6.33 2.32 -4.85
N LEU A 85 -6.38 1.10 -4.30
CA LEU A 85 -5.41 0.08 -4.66
C LEU A 85 -5.67 -0.41 -6.08
N GLY A 86 -4.59 -0.87 -6.69
CA GLY A 86 -4.63 -1.53 -7.97
C GLY A 86 -3.43 -2.44 -8.13
N ILE A 87 -3.41 -3.11 -9.27
CA ILE A 87 -2.21 -3.70 -9.83
C ILE A 87 -1.83 -2.89 -11.08
N LYS A 88 -0.68 -3.20 -11.69
CA LYS A 88 -0.20 -2.46 -12.85
C LYS A 88 -1.24 -2.48 -13.98
N GLY A 89 -1.83 -1.31 -14.27
CA GLY A 89 -2.80 -1.11 -15.34
C GLY A 89 -4.26 -1.44 -14.98
N GLU A 90 -4.55 -1.83 -13.74
CA GLU A 90 -5.90 -2.22 -13.31
C GLU A 90 -6.25 -1.63 -11.94
N TRP A 91 -7.47 -1.10 -11.81
CA TRP A 91 -7.99 -0.57 -10.56
C TRP A 91 -8.84 -1.60 -9.85
N LEU A 92 -8.61 -1.70 -8.54
CA LEU A 92 -9.51 -2.45 -7.67
C LEU A 92 -10.48 -1.45 -7.04
N MET A 93 -11.61 -1.25 -7.72
CA MET A 93 -12.59 -0.19 -7.41
C MET A 93 -13.18 -0.27 -5.98
N ASN A 94 -13.17 -1.46 -5.39
CA ASN A 94 -13.63 -1.74 -4.02
C ASN A 94 -12.51 -1.68 -2.98
N CYS A 95 -11.28 -1.33 -3.36
CA CYS A 95 -10.13 -1.22 -2.47
C CYS A 95 -9.78 0.25 -2.22
N VAL A 96 -10.73 1.01 -1.67
CA VAL A 96 -10.56 2.44 -1.40
C VAL A 96 -9.89 2.64 -0.04
N GLY A 97 -8.83 3.43 0.00
CA GLY A 97 -8.06 3.74 1.19
C GLY A 97 -7.95 5.24 1.42
N GLN A 98 -7.41 5.58 2.59
CA GLN A 98 -7.16 6.95 3.00
C GLN A 98 -5.73 7.10 3.49
N VAL A 99 -5.16 8.28 3.24
CA VAL A 99 -3.85 8.64 3.80
C VAL A 99 -4.07 9.11 5.24
N VAL A 100 -3.34 8.52 6.18
CA VAL A 100 -3.38 8.86 7.60
C VAL A 100 -2.01 9.40 7.99
N VAL A 101 -1.99 10.67 8.39
CA VAL A 101 -0.81 11.32 8.98
C VAL A 101 -0.89 11.15 10.49
N SER A 102 0.20 10.71 11.11
CA SER A 102 0.30 10.56 12.55
C SER A 102 1.61 11.17 13.05
N PRO A 103 1.61 11.91 14.17
CA PRO A 103 2.83 12.47 14.74
C PRO A 103 3.83 11.39 15.19
N ASN A 104 3.37 10.14 15.37
CA ASN A 104 4.20 9.03 15.84
C ASN A 104 4.96 8.32 14.71
N TYR A 105 4.73 8.70 13.44
CA TYR A 105 5.37 8.07 12.29
C TYR A 105 6.04 9.12 11.39
N HIS A 106 7.26 8.81 10.96
CA HIS A 106 8.04 9.70 10.08
C HIS A 106 7.46 9.85 8.67
N TYR A 107 6.51 8.99 8.28
CA TYR A 107 5.89 8.99 6.96
C TYR A 107 4.38 8.74 7.08
N PRO A 108 3.58 9.28 6.15
CA PRO A 108 2.15 8.99 6.09
C PRO A 108 1.92 7.49 5.87
N LYS A 109 0.83 6.99 6.43
CA LYS A 109 0.35 5.62 6.22
C LYS A 109 -0.81 5.63 5.25
N VAL A 110 -0.96 4.56 4.51
CA VAL A 110 -2.19 4.29 3.78
C VAL A 110 -2.98 3.25 4.55
N VAL A 111 -4.24 3.57 4.86
CA VAL A 111 -5.14 2.70 5.61
C VAL A 111 -6.37 2.39 4.76
N PHE A 112 -6.66 1.10 4.60
CA PHE A 112 -7.87 0.56 3.98
C PHE A 112 -8.80 0.04 5.08
N ASP A 113 -10.02 0.54 5.19
CA ASP A 113 -10.96 0.09 6.22
C ASP A 113 -11.85 -1.03 5.65
N ALA A 114 -11.60 -2.27 6.09
CA ALA A 114 -12.30 -3.46 5.59
C ALA A 114 -13.80 -3.43 5.91
N GLY A 115 -14.21 -2.72 6.96
CA GLY A 115 -15.61 -2.56 7.36
C GLY A 115 -16.31 -1.36 6.74
N LYS A 116 -15.60 -0.53 5.96
CA LYS A 116 -16.16 0.70 5.38
C LYS A 116 -15.83 0.83 3.89
N ASN A 117 -14.75 1.54 3.56
CA ASN A 117 -14.45 1.98 2.19
C ASN A 117 -13.71 0.93 1.38
N ALA A 118 -13.10 -0.08 2.02
CA ALA A 118 -12.46 -1.20 1.35
C ALA A 118 -13.27 -2.50 1.46
N TYR A 119 -14.56 -2.42 1.82
CA TYR A 119 -15.42 -3.59 1.95
C TYR A 119 -15.51 -4.37 0.63
N GLY A 120 -15.35 -5.69 0.72
CA GLY A 120 -15.36 -6.59 -0.44
C GLY A 120 -14.11 -6.53 -1.32
N CYS A 121 -13.08 -5.76 -0.97
CA CYS A 121 -11.80 -5.80 -1.67
C CYS A 121 -11.21 -7.22 -1.63
N PRO A 122 -10.77 -7.80 -2.77
CA PRO A 122 -10.20 -9.15 -2.82
C PRO A 122 -8.87 -9.28 -2.07
N LEU A 123 -8.26 -8.16 -1.66
CA LEU A 123 -7.00 -8.10 -0.93
C LEU A 123 -7.17 -7.91 0.58
N ILE A 124 -8.40 -7.95 1.11
CA ILE A 124 -8.62 -7.94 2.56
C ILE A 124 -7.90 -9.15 3.19
N PRO A 125 -7.04 -8.97 4.21
CA PRO A 125 -6.45 -10.08 4.94
C PRO A 125 -7.51 -11.03 5.51
N LYS A 126 -7.24 -12.34 5.49
CA LYS A 126 -8.19 -13.36 5.96
C LYS A 126 -8.62 -13.15 7.42
N ASN A 127 -7.71 -12.66 8.26
CA ASN A 127 -7.92 -12.31 9.66
C ASN A 127 -8.65 -10.97 9.88
N CYS A 128 -8.93 -10.21 8.80
CA CYS A 128 -9.59 -8.91 8.85
C CYS A 128 -11.01 -8.89 8.27
N ALA A 129 -11.38 -9.95 7.57
CA ALA A 129 -12.73 -10.20 7.10
C ALA A 129 -13.65 -10.47 8.30
N GLY A 130 -14.55 -9.53 8.62
CA GLY A 130 -15.66 -9.81 9.55
C GLY A 130 -16.61 -10.85 8.96
N GLU A 131 -17.54 -11.40 9.75
CA GLU A 131 -18.52 -12.45 9.38
C GLU A 131 -19.47 -12.10 8.19
N GLY A 132 -19.25 -10.99 7.50
CA GLY A 132 -19.96 -10.58 6.29
C GLY A 132 -19.07 -10.35 5.07
N SER A 133 -17.79 -10.73 5.09
CA SER A 133 -16.98 -10.72 3.88
C SER A 133 -17.50 -11.78 2.92
N VAL A 134 -18.21 -11.33 1.88
CA VAL A 134 -18.58 -12.17 0.75
C VAL A 134 -17.28 -12.68 0.14
N VAL A 135 -16.92 -13.91 0.52
CA VAL A 135 -16.00 -14.73 -0.25
C VAL A 135 -16.70 -14.87 -1.59
N LEU A 136 -16.27 -14.07 -2.57
CA LEU A 136 -16.57 -14.38 -3.96
C LEU A 136 -15.87 -15.71 -4.20
N LEU A 137 -16.64 -16.78 -4.03
CA LEU A 137 -16.24 -18.12 -4.39
C LEU A 137 -15.85 -18.08 -5.85
N ASP A 138 -14.60 -18.44 -6.11
CA ASP A 138 -14.09 -18.75 -7.44
C ASP A 138 -15.10 -19.70 -8.12
N TYR A 139 -15.67 -19.27 -9.25
CA TYR A 139 -16.38 -20.13 -10.19
C TYR A 139 -15.43 -20.57 -11.30
#